data_AF-A0A496ANE6-F1
#
_entry.id   AF-A0A496ANE6-F1
#
_cell.length_a   1.000
_cell.length_b   1.000
_cell.length_c   1.000
_cell.angle_alpha   90.00
_cell.angle_beta   90.00
_cell.angle_gamma   90.00
#
_symmetry.space_group_name_H-M   'P 1'
#
loop_
_entity.id
_entity.type
_entity.pdbx_description
1 polymer ?
#
loop_
_entity_poly.entity_id
_entity_poly.type
_entity_poly.pdbx_seq_one_letter_code
_entity_poly.pdbx_strand_id
1 'polypeptide(L)'
;MAYIICEPCVDVMDTACVDVCPVDCIHTTEGEKQLYINPDECIDCAACEPACPVDAIKMHDEVPSEWEPFIAINAKFFETFVKPETAAAAIGDTGTTAQKKEQGIPEEFVQLPETPASSLRSPFGLLAMLSQPFLGAFSATFKRRLEEMAGNTRIFSAAISTGINSLVNLTLYPLVLFLIGVQWRGISLFSSEGNLMIFLGIVAAIGEGMYRFKDELISSDDGEQPRYGAAFYGWIASLFATPLLALLRPTLVVEPNVPRTTLPGAVLTDGEIYADDVRERYRRYGMVNRITESADYYRVEIEFPRWVPNSAAKKEHQLPDRMPDYAYEIHLSAPYFPNEEPAAESILTVQTQLDDPRFAPVVGRTSSFPNGFTNILPIPGQPEDFHATYRDKVLTIILSKTGKCESLGLEPTVHYAKLKG
;
A
#
# COMPACT_ATOMS: atom_id res chain seq x y z
N MET A 1 26.33 -17.90 23.20
CA MET A 1 24.92 -17.76 22.79
C MET A 1 24.92 -16.75 21.66
N ALA A 2 23.80 -16.19 21.22
CA ALA A 2 23.82 -15.24 20.12
C ALA A 2 22.84 -14.10 20.37
N TYR A 3 23.10 -12.96 19.74
CA TYR A 3 22.12 -11.89 19.63
C TYR A 3 21.10 -12.21 18.54
N ILE A 4 19.85 -11.81 18.75
CA ILE A 4 18.72 -12.13 17.89
C ILE A 4 18.09 -10.83 17.42
N ILE A 5 17.87 -10.71 16.10
CA ILE A 5 17.12 -9.61 15.52
C ILE A 5 15.63 -9.98 15.54
N CYS A 6 14.84 -9.20 16.26
CA CYS A 6 13.42 -9.41 16.48
C CYS A 6 12.54 -8.55 15.56
N GLU A 7 11.22 -8.68 15.74
CA GLU A 7 10.17 -8.00 14.98
C GLU A 7 10.42 -6.51 14.68
N PRO A 8 10.98 -5.68 15.60
CA PRO A 8 11.16 -4.26 15.31
C PRO A 8 12.11 -3.95 14.14
N CYS A 9 12.89 -4.93 13.65
CA CYS A 9 13.74 -4.78 12.47
C CYS A 9 12.98 -4.93 11.14
N VAL A 10 11.82 -5.60 11.15
CA VAL A 10 11.03 -5.90 9.95
C VAL A 10 10.58 -4.60 9.29
N ASP A 11 10.84 -4.48 7.99
CA ASP A 11 10.61 -3.31 7.12
C ASP A 11 11.37 -2.02 7.54
N VAL A 12 12.20 -2.06 8.58
CA VAL A 12 13.07 -0.95 9.03
C VAL A 12 14.47 -1.06 8.42
N MET A 13 15.11 -2.23 8.61
CA MET A 13 16.43 -2.57 8.04
C MET A 13 17.47 -1.42 8.07
N ASP A 14 17.64 -0.76 9.22
CA ASP A 14 18.46 0.46 9.34
C ASP A 14 19.97 0.23 9.14
N THR A 15 20.43 -1.02 9.16
CA THR A 15 21.83 -1.45 8.94
C THR A 15 22.90 -0.88 9.88
N ALA A 16 22.59 0.05 10.79
CA ALA A 16 23.55 0.58 11.76
C ALA A 16 24.24 -0.50 12.63
N CYS A 17 23.55 -1.62 12.88
CA CYS A 17 24.10 -2.78 13.58
C CYS A 17 25.19 -3.53 12.79
N VAL A 18 25.19 -3.42 11.46
CA VAL A 18 26.16 -4.06 10.56
C VAL A 18 27.52 -3.40 10.72
N ASP A 19 27.57 -2.06 10.71
CA ASP A 19 28.82 -1.29 10.77
C ASP A 19 29.61 -1.47 12.08
N VAL A 20 28.92 -1.87 13.15
CA VAL A 20 29.52 -2.08 14.48
C VAL A 20 29.85 -3.54 14.77
N CYS A 21 29.49 -4.47 13.88
CA CYS A 21 29.71 -5.89 14.10
C CYS A 21 31.20 -6.24 13.86
N PRO A 22 31.94 -6.75 14.86
CA PRO A 22 33.38 -7.03 14.71
C PRO A 22 33.70 -8.29 13.90
N VAL A 23 32.68 -9.11 13.61
CA VAL A 23 32.81 -10.41 12.93
C VAL A 23 31.91 -10.52 11.70
N ASP A 24 31.29 -9.40 11.30
CA ASP A 24 30.41 -9.31 10.12
C ASP A 24 29.34 -10.40 10.05
N CYS A 25 28.76 -10.78 11.19
CA CYS A 25 27.79 -11.89 11.28
C CYS A 25 26.33 -11.47 11.04
N ILE A 26 26.08 -10.30 10.47
CA ILE A 26 24.73 -9.75 10.23
C ILE A 26 24.50 -9.64 8.72
N HIS A 27 23.45 -10.30 8.23
CA HIS A 27 23.20 -10.43 6.80
C HIS A 27 21.72 -10.23 6.45
N THR A 28 21.47 -9.92 5.18
CA THR A 28 20.13 -9.89 4.56
C THR A 28 20.28 -10.24 3.07
N THR A 29 19.21 -10.65 2.40
CA THR A 29 19.20 -10.93 0.95
C THR A 29 18.10 -10.14 0.25
N GLU A 30 18.22 -9.98 -1.07
CA GLU A 30 17.17 -9.37 -1.88
C GLU A 30 15.84 -10.13 -1.68
N GLY A 31 14.77 -9.39 -1.35
CA GLY A 31 13.44 -9.94 -1.07
C GLY A 31 13.12 -10.16 0.41
N GLU A 32 14.12 -10.11 1.29
CA GLU A 32 13.92 -10.21 2.74
C GLU A 32 13.53 -8.86 3.35
N LYS A 33 12.75 -8.92 4.43
CA LYS A 33 12.22 -7.72 5.11
C LYS A 33 12.95 -7.37 6.40
N GLN A 34 13.96 -8.14 6.80
CA GLN A 34 14.73 -7.89 8.01
C GLN A 34 16.19 -8.30 7.82
N LEU A 35 17.02 -7.89 8.78
CA LEU A 35 18.39 -8.37 8.95
C LEU A 35 18.37 -9.62 9.86
N TYR A 36 19.36 -10.49 9.68
CA TYR A 36 19.50 -11.75 10.42
C TYR A 36 20.91 -11.86 11.00
N ILE A 37 21.02 -12.27 12.27
CA ILE A 37 22.31 -12.55 12.93
C ILE A 37 22.61 -14.05 12.83
N ASN A 38 23.81 -14.39 12.37
CA ASN A 38 24.28 -15.77 12.34
C ASN A 38 24.68 -16.23 13.75
N PRO A 39 23.96 -17.21 14.36
CA PRO A 39 24.24 -17.64 15.71
C PRO A 39 25.56 -18.39 15.87
N ASP A 40 26.10 -18.97 14.79
CA ASP A 40 27.37 -19.71 14.82
C ASP A 40 28.60 -18.78 14.74
N GLU A 41 28.43 -17.58 14.20
CA GLU A 41 29.50 -16.59 14.02
C GLU A 41 29.43 -15.46 15.06
N CYS A 42 28.26 -15.23 15.65
CA CYS A 42 28.08 -14.23 16.70
C CYS A 42 28.96 -14.56 17.92
N ILE A 43 29.77 -13.60 18.35
CA ILE A 43 30.67 -13.73 19.50
C ILE A 43 30.15 -13.06 20.79
N ASP A 44 28.84 -12.77 20.86
CA ASP A 44 28.19 -12.14 22.02
C ASP A 44 28.85 -10.83 22.51
N CYS A 45 29.36 -10.00 21.58
CA CYS A 45 30.09 -8.78 21.94
C CYS A 45 29.22 -7.58 22.35
N ALA A 46 27.89 -7.68 22.23
CA ALA A 46 26.91 -6.64 22.57
C ALA A 46 27.02 -5.31 21.78
N ALA A 47 27.85 -5.20 20.75
CA ALA A 47 28.05 -3.95 20.02
C ALA A 47 26.83 -3.51 19.20
N CYS A 48 26.09 -4.47 18.64
CA CYS A 48 24.94 -4.22 17.76
C CYS A 48 23.66 -3.80 18.49
N GLU A 49 23.48 -4.24 19.74
CA GLU A 49 22.31 -3.93 20.56
C GLU A 49 22.07 -2.42 20.77
N PRO A 50 23.02 -1.64 21.31
CA PRO A 50 22.85 -0.19 21.49
C PRO A 50 22.92 0.60 20.18
N ALA A 51 23.42 -0.01 19.10
CA ALA A 51 23.50 0.62 17.79
C ALA A 51 22.16 0.58 17.03
N CYS A 52 21.25 -0.34 17.40
CA CYS A 52 19.96 -0.48 16.74
C CYS A 52 19.00 0.66 17.14
N PRO A 53 18.59 1.55 16.23
CA PRO A 53 17.76 2.70 16.57
C PRO A 53 16.31 2.34 16.94
N VAL A 54 15.89 1.12 16.60
CA VAL A 54 14.56 0.57 16.89
C VAL A 54 14.57 -0.50 17.97
N ASP A 55 15.72 -0.68 18.66
CA ASP A 55 15.89 -1.63 19.76
C ASP A 55 15.44 -3.07 19.41
N ALA A 56 15.70 -3.49 18.17
CA ALA A 56 15.28 -4.79 17.64
C ALA A 56 16.18 -5.95 18.06
N ILE A 57 17.35 -5.67 18.62
CA ILE A 57 18.40 -6.68 18.84
C ILE A 57 18.46 -7.02 20.32
N LYS A 58 18.19 -8.27 20.67
CA LYS A 58 18.19 -8.75 22.06
C LYS A 58 19.12 -9.93 22.23
N MET A 59 19.71 -10.08 23.40
CA MET A 59 20.41 -11.31 23.75
C MET A 59 19.41 -12.47 23.77
N HIS A 60 19.80 -13.66 23.30
CA HIS A 60 18.92 -14.85 23.21
C HIS A 60 18.03 -15.07 24.45
N ASP A 61 18.57 -14.94 25.66
CA ASP A 61 17.86 -15.20 26.91
C ASP A 61 17.00 -14.01 27.38
N GLU A 62 17.13 -12.86 26.72
CA GLU A 62 16.41 -11.62 26.99
C GLU A 62 15.35 -11.31 25.93
N VAL A 63 15.19 -12.20 24.94
CA VAL A 63 14.12 -12.10 23.94
C VAL A 63 12.75 -12.24 24.64
N PRO A 64 11.86 -11.25 24.51
CA PRO A 64 10.50 -11.34 25.05
C PRO A 64 9.75 -12.55 24.48
N SER A 65 8.81 -13.12 25.25
CA SER A 65 8.06 -14.32 24.84
C SER A 65 7.30 -14.17 23.52
N GLU A 66 6.88 -12.94 23.19
CA GLU A 66 6.22 -12.60 21.92
C GLU A 66 7.15 -12.70 20.70
N TRP A 67 8.46 -12.62 20.90
CA TRP A 67 9.48 -12.66 19.85
C TRP A 67 10.36 -13.92 19.90
N GLU A 68 10.06 -14.89 20.76
CA GLU A 68 10.72 -16.20 20.77
C GLU A 68 10.86 -16.86 19.38
N PRO A 69 9.87 -16.77 18.46
CA PRO A 69 10.02 -17.34 17.11
C PRO A 69 11.20 -16.76 16.32
N PHE A 70 11.62 -15.53 16.60
CA PHE A 70 12.73 -14.87 15.90
C PHE A 70 14.07 -15.55 16.13
N ILE A 71 14.23 -16.29 17.23
CA ILE A 71 15.44 -17.09 17.49
C ILE A 71 15.64 -18.12 16.37
N ALA A 72 14.60 -18.90 16.07
CA ALA A 72 14.66 -19.92 15.03
C ALA A 72 14.72 -19.31 13.62
N ILE A 73 14.08 -18.15 13.42
CA ILE A 73 14.09 -17.44 12.13
C ILE A 73 15.51 -16.95 11.80
N ASN A 74 16.22 -16.37 12.77
CA ASN A 74 17.61 -15.92 12.58
C ASN A 74 18.53 -17.09 12.23
N ALA A 75 18.43 -18.22 12.94
CA ALA A 75 19.24 -19.41 12.65
C ALA A 75 18.93 -20.00 11.26
N LYS A 76 17.64 -20.16 10.92
CA LYS A 76 17.23 -20.80 9.67
C LYS A 76 17.65 -20.06 8.42
N PHE A 77 17.73 -18.72 8.48
CA PHE A 77 18.25 -17.94 7.36
C PHE A 77 19.61 -18.50 6.89
N PHE A 78 20.48 -18.89 7.82
CA PHE A 78 21.83 -19.39 7.55
C PHE A 78 21.91 -20.87 7.17
N GLU A 79 20.85 -21.65 7.37
CA GLU A 79 20.78 -23.02 6.84
C GLU A 79 20.61 -23.03 5.30
N THR A 80 20.01 -21.96 4.74
CA THR A 80 19.76 -21.78 3.30
C THR A 80 20.67 -20.74 2.63
N PHE A 81 21.32 -19.86 3.40
CA PHE A 81 22.22 -18.82 2.90
C PHE A 81 23.60 -19.38 2.54
N VAL A 82 24.14 -18.98 1.38
CA VAL A 82 25.52 -19.28 0.96
C VAL A 82 26.30 -17.95 0.91
N LYS A 83 27.35 -17.82 1.73
CA LYS A 83 28.21 -16.63 1.74
C LYS A 83 28.83 -16.39 0.34
N PRO A 84 28.84 -15.16 -0.19
CA PRO A 84 29.41 -14.86 -1.50
C PRO A 84 30.92 -15.19 -1.60
N GLU A 85 31.63 -15.04 -0.49
CA GLU A 85 33.07 -15.26 -0.37
C GLU A 85 33.48 -16.75 -0.40
N THR A 86 32.60 -17.67 0.01
CA THR A 86 32.81 -19.13 -0.18
C THR A 86 32.42 -19.60 -1.57
N ALA A 87 31.61 -18.84 -2.33
CA ALA A 87 31.29 -19.16 -3.72
C ALA A 87 32.51 -19.02 -4.65
N ALA A 88 33.43 -18.09 -4.36
CA ALA A 88 34.68 -17.93 -5.11
C ALA A 88 35.71 -19.04 -4.81
N ALA A 89 35.66 -19.67 -3.63
CA ALA A 89 36.54 -20.78 -3.26
C ALA A 89 36.06 -22.15 -3.81
N ALA A 90 34.82 -22.25 -4.29
CA ALA A 90 34.21 -23.48 -4.80
C ALA A 90 34.38 -23.67 -6.32
N ILE A 91 35.31 -22.94 -6.97
CA ILE A 91 35.73 -23.23 -8.35
C ILE A 91 36.91 -24.20 -8.30
N GLY A 92 36.62 -25.41 -7.82
CA GLY A 92 37.56 -26.52 -7.72
C GLY A 92 36.87 -27.81 -8.14
N ASP A 93 37.02 -28.12 -9.42
CA ASP A 93 36.86 -29.43 -10.08
C ASP A 93 35.71 -30.33 -9.59
N THR A 94 34.55 -30.24 -10.25
CA THR A 94 33.85 -31.38 -10.87
C THR A 94 32.55 -30.91 -11.51
N GLY A 95 32.39 -31.22 -12.80
CA GLY A 95 31.20 -30.87 -13.55
C GLY A 95 29.97 -31.62 -13.03
N THR A 96 28.99 -30.89 -12.52
CA THR A 96 27.58 -31.31 -12.52
C THR A 96 26.70 -30.07 -12.57
N THR A 97 25.68 -30.16 -13.41
CA THR A 97 24.65 -29.19 -13.81
C THR A 97 24.29 -28.16 -12.73
N ALA A 98 24.48 -26.88 -13.06
CA ALA A 98 24.03 -25.74 -12.27
C ALA A 98 22.50 -25.69 -12.23
N GLN A 99 21.89 -26.25 -11.17
CA GLN A 99 20.54 -25.87 -10.77
C GLN A 99 20.61 -24.51 -10.09
N LYS A 100 19.91 -23.55 -10.68
CA LYS A 100 19.65 -22.21 -10.13
C LYS A 100 18.85 -22.41 -8.82
N LYS A 101 19.54 -22.44 -7.68
CA LYS A 101 18.89 -22.39 -6.37
C LYS A 101 18.36 -20.96 -6.19
N GLU A 102 17.05 -20.81 -6.17
CA GLU A 102 16.39 -19.58 -5.75
C GLU A 102 16.83 -19.25 -4.33
N GLN A 103 17.37 -18.05 -4.14
CA GLN A 103 17.62 -17.45 -2.84
C GLN A 103 16.32 -16.79 -2.38
N GLY A 104 15.82 -17.17 -1.21
CA GLY A 104 14.65 -16.58 -0.57
C GLY A 104 13.82 -17.60 0.20
N ILE A 105 13.22 -17.17 1.31
CA ILE A 105 12.22 -17.96 2.06
C ILE A 105 11.03 -18.25 1.12
N PRO A 106 10.47 -19.47 1.09
CA PRO A 106 9.33 -19.81 0.24
C PRO A 106 8.15 -18.84 0.42
N GLU A 107 7.49 -18.44 -0.69
CA GLU A 107 6.32 -17.53 -0.73
C GLU A 107 5.20 -17.87 0.28
N GLU A 108 5.16 -19.11 0.75
CA GLU A 108 4.19 -19.59 1.74
C GLU A 108 4.29 -18.88 3.12
N PHE A 109 5.41 -18.20 3.42
CA PHE A 109 5.64 -17.55 4.74
C PHE A 109 5.63 -16.01 4.72
N VAL A 110 5.41 -15.34 3.58
CA VAL A 110 5.36 -13.85 3.49
C VAL A 110 3.95 -13.28 3.69
N GLN A 111 2.94 -14.11 3.96
CA GLN A 111 1.64 -13.60 4.40
C GLN A 111 1.60 -13.50 5.94
N LEU A 112 2.03 -12.36 6.48
CA LEU A 112 1.41 -11.89 7.71
C LEU A 112 -0.10 -11.78 7.43
N PRO A 113 -0.98 -12.42 8.21
CA PRO A 113 -2.40 -12.27 7.99
C PRO A 113 -2.73 -10.78 8.13
N GLU A 114 -3.35 -10.18 7.11
CA GLU A 114 -3.96 -8.87 7.26
C GLU A 114 -5.02 -9.00 8.36
N THR A 115 -4.66 -8.66 9.60
CA THR A 115 -5.63 -8.56 10.66
C THR A 115 -6.61 -7.47 10.25
N PRO A 116 -7.89 -7.79 10.08
CA PRO A 116 -8.84 -6.80 9.62
C PRO A 116 -8.88 -5.64 10.60
N ALA A 117 -8.79 -4.40 10.11
CA ALA A 117 -8.73 -3.17 10.92
C ALA A 117 -9.90 -3.03 11.92
N SER A 118 -10.99 -3.75 11.67
CA SER A 118 -12.11 -3.95 12.58
C SER A 118 -12.75 -5.31 12.35
N SER A 119 -13.27 -5.94 13.40
CA SER A 119 -14.11 -7.13 13.29
C SER A 119 -15.42 -6.92 14.05
N LEU A 120 -16.54 -7.43 13.53
CA LEU A 120 -17.81 -7.40 14.26
C LEU A 120 -17.70 -8.29 15.52
N ARG A 121 -18.17 -7.80 16.68
CA ARG A 121 -18.21 -8.62 17.88
C ARG A 121 -19.10 -9.84 17.67
N SER A 122 -18.81 -10.94 18.33
CA SER A 122 -19.82 -11.99 18.51
C SER A 122 -20.97 -11.44 19.38
N PRO A 123 -22.25 -11.61 19.00
CA PRO A 123 -22.78 -12.44 17.90
C PRO A 123 -23.06 -11.67 16.59
N PHE A 124 -22.75 -10.38 16.51
CA PHE A 124 -23.09 -9.50 15.39
C PHE A 124 -22.50 -9.91 14.04
N GLY A 125 -21.30 -10.52 14.02
CA GLY A 125 -20.73 -11.04 12.77
C GLY A 125 -21.59 -12.14 12.14
N LEU A 126 -22.03 -13.11 12.94
CA LEU A 126 -22.95 -14.15 12.49
C LEU A 126 -24.30 -13.56 12.06
N LEU A 127 -24.80 -12.58 12.83
CA LEU A 127 -26.04 -11.88 12.49
C LEU A 127 -25.93 -11.17 11.13
N ALA A 128 -24.83 -10.47 10.87
CA ALA A 128 -24.58 -9.77 9.60
C ALA A 128 -24.51 -10.76 8.43
N MET A 129 -23.85 -11.90 8.61
CA MET A 129 -23.75 -12.97 7.62
C MET A 129 -25.13 -13.58 7.29
N LEU A 130 -25.93 -13.90 8.31
CA LEU A 130 -27.26 -14.49 8.11
C LEU A 130 -28.29 -13.48 7.56
N SER A 131 -28.09 -12.20 7.83
CA SER A 131 -29.01 -11.13 7.40
C SER A 131 -28.62 -10.45 6.09
N GLN A 132 -27.59 -10.93 5.38
CA GLN A 132 -27.22 -10.44 4.04
C GLN A 132 -28.40 -10.29 3.05
N PRO A 133 -29.39 -11.22 2.99
CA PRO A 133 -30.55 -11.05 2.11
C PRO A 133 -31.37 -9.79 2.39
N PHE A 134 -31.42 -9.34 3.65
CA PHE A 134 -32.15 -8.14 4.06
C PHE A 134 -31.26 -6.90 4.00
N LEU A 135 -30.01 -7.02 4.45
CA LEU A 135 -29.03 -5.93 4.49
C LEU A 135 -28.64 -5.44 3.09
N GLY A 136 -28.73 -6.31 2.07
CA GLY A 136 -28.52 -5.92 0.67
C GLY A 136 -29.48 -4.85 0.17
N ALA A 137 -30.67 -4.72 0.77
CA ALA A 137 -31.66 -3.70 0.42
C ALA A 137 -31.22 -2.27 0.74
N PHE A 138 -30.27 -2.08 1.65
CA PHE A 138 -29.86 -0.76 2.12
C PHE A 138 -28.94 -0.03 1.12
N SER A 139 -28.73 1.27 1.37
CA SER A 139 -27.89 2.14 0.55
C SER A 139 -26.43 1.69 0.43
N ALA A 140 -25.76 2.13 -0.65
CA ALA A 140 -24.34 1.88 -0.86
C ALA A 140 -23.50 2.33 0.36
N THR A 141 -23.80 3.50 0.93
CA THR A 141 -23.11 4.04 2.10
C THR A 141 -23.29 3.16 3.34
N PHE A 142 -24.49 2.62 3.56
CA PHE A 142 -24.76 1.69 4.67
C PHE A 142 -23.94 0.41 4.49
N LYS A 143 -24.03 -0.21 3.31
CA LYS A 143 -23.38 -1.49 3.02
C LYS A 143 -21.86 -1.37 3.10
N ARG A 144 -21.29 -0.30 2.55
CA ARG A 144 -19.84 -0.04 2.63
C ARG A 144 -19.37 0.10 4.08
N ARG A 145 -20.10 0.86 4.91
CA ARG A 145 -19.77 0.97 6.35
C ARG A 145 -19.86 -0.37 7.07
N LEU A 146 -20.85 -1.20 6.72
CA LEU A 146 -20.99 -2.53 7.30
C LEU A 146 -19.88 -3.49 6.87
N GLU A 147 -19.48 -3.43 5.60
CA GLU A 147 -18.36 -4.17 5.03
C GLU A 147 -17.03 -3.76 5.68
N GLU A 148 -16.78 -2.45 5.84
CA GLU A 148 -15.65 -1.89 6.58
C GLU A 148 -15.61 -2.42 8.03
N MET A 149 -16.75 -2.42 8.75
CA MET A 149 -16.84 -2.90 10.13
C MET A 149 -16.70 -4.43 10.27
N ALA A 150 -17.15 -5.18 9.27
CA ALA A 150 -16.99 -6.63 9.23
C ALA A 150 -15.52 -7.01 9.02
N GLY A 151 -14.78 -6.22 8.26
CA GLY A 151 -13.35 -6.36 8.00
C GLY A 151 -12.98 -7.60 7.17
N ASN A 152 -13.93 -8.49 6.91
CA ASN A 152 -13.74 -9.69 6.11
C ASN A 152 -14.94 -9.86 5.17
N THR A 153 -14.67 -9.96 3.88
CA THR A 153 -15.68 -10.15 2.82
C THR A 153 -16.46 -11.46 2.98
N ARG A 154 -15.91 -12.45 3.71
CA ARG A 154 -16.62 -13.69 4.07
C ARG A 154 -17.77 -13.46 5.05
N ILE A 155 -17.68 -12.44 5.91
CA ILE A 155 -18.74 -12.11 6.89
C ILE A 155 -19.82 -11.26 6.22
N PHE A 156 -19.41 -10.21 5.52
CA PHE A 156 -20.32 -9.34 4.80
C PHE A 156 -19.63 -8.78 3.55
N SER A 157 -20.36 -8.80 2.43
CA SER A 157 -19.94 -8.14 1.19
C SER A 157 -21.09 -7.34 0.61
N ALA A 158 -20.84 -6.09 0.19
CA ALA A 158 -21.86 -5.26 -0.43
C ALA A 158 -22.36 -5.85 -1.75
N ALA A 159 -21.46 -6.45 -2.54
CA ALA A 159 -21.78 -7.11 -3.80
C ALA A 159 -22.69 -8.32 -3.57
N ILE A 160 -22.23 -9.26 -2.72
CA ILE A 160 -22.95 -10.51 -2.45
C ILE A 160 -24.32 -10.23 -1.81
N SER A 161 -24.38 -9.37 -0.80
CA SER A 161 -25.65 -9.03 -0.13
C SER A 161 -26.65 -8.38 -1.11
N THR A 162 -26.19 -7.49 -1.99
CA THR A 162 -27.04 -6.86 -3.02
C THR A 162 -27.55 -7.89 -4.03
N GLY A 163 -26.71 -8.85 -4.44
CA GLY A 163 -27.09 -9.94 -5.32
C GLY A 163 -28.16 -10.85 -4.71
N ILE A 164 -27.94 -11.30 -3.47
CA ILE A 164 -28.90 -12.15 -2.75
C ILE A 164 -30.23 -11.41 -2.52
N ASN A 165 -30.18 -10.13 -2.15
CA ASN A 165 -31.40 -9.32 -2.00
C ASN A 165 -32.17 -9.15 -3.31
N SER A 166 -31.47 -8.98 -4.43
CA SER A 166 -32.09 -8.92 -5.76
C SER A 166 -32.80 -10.25 -6.11
N LEU A 167 -32.22 -11.38 -5.72
CA LEU A 167 -32.85 -12.70 -5.87
C LEU A 167 -34.11 -12.85 -5.00
N VAL A 168 -34.10 -12.32 -3.77
CA VAL A 168 -35.29 -12.27 -2.91
C VAL A 168 -36.37 -11.37 -3.53
N ASN A 169 -35.98 -10.24 -4.13
CA ASN A 169 -36.94 -9.32 -4.76
C ASN A 169 -37.67 -9.96 -5.96
N LEU A 170 -37.05 -10.90 -6.67
CA LEU A 170 -37.69 -11.68 -7.73
C LEU A 170 -38.89 -12.50 -7.25
N THR A 171 -38.97 -12.82 -5.95
CA THR A 171 -40.13 -13.50 -5.34
C THR A 171 -41.01 -12.54 -4.55
N LEU A 172 -40.40 -11.58 -3.84
CA LEU A 172 -41.12 -10.62 -3.01
C LEU A 172 -42.03 -9.69 -3.83
N TYR A 173 -41.54 -9.14 -4.95
CA TYR A 173 -42.29 -8.15 -5.71
C TYR A 173 -43.53 -8.74 -6.39
N PRO A 174 -43.45 -9.91 -7.06
CA PRO A 174 -44.63 -10.60 -7.57
C PRO A 174 -45.64 -10.94 -6.47
N LEU A 175 -45.16 -11.40 -5.31
CA LEU A 175 -46.03 -11.75 -4.19
C LEU A 175 -46.77 -10.52 -3.65
N VAL A 176 -46.07 -9.41 -3.41
CA VAL A 176 -46.68 -8.18 -2.90
C VAL A 176 -47.70 -7.61 -3.88
N LEU A 177 -47.35 -7.52 -5.17
CA LEU A 177 -48.28 -7.05 -6.20
C LEU A 177 -49.51 -7.97 -6.34
N PHE A 178 -49.30 -9.28 -6.29
CA PHE A 178 -50.41 -10.23 -6.28
C PHE A 178 -51.32 -10.03 -5.07
N LEU A 179 -50.77 -9.92 -3.85
CA LEU A 179 -51.54 -9.69 -2.62
C LEU A 179 -52.31 -8.37 -2.64
N ILE A 180 -51.72 -7.30 -3.21
CA ILE A 180 -52.44 -6.04 -3.44
C ILE A 180 -53.63 -6.27 -4.39
N GLY A 181 -53.41 -7.04 -5.47
CA GLY A 181 -54.47 -7.42 -6.42
C GLY A 181 -55.60 -8.23 -5.76
N VAL A 182 -55.27 -9.18 -4.90
CA VAL A 182 -56.24 -9.95 -4.10
C VAL A 182 -57.05 -9.01 -3.20
N GLN A 183 -56.37 -8.15 -2.44
CA GLN A 183 -57.00 -7.29 -1.44
C GLN A 183 -57.90 -6.21 -2.07
N TRP A 184 -57.48 -5.62 -3.20
CA TRP A 184 -58.18 -4.48 -3.79
C TRP A 184 -59.17 -4.85 -4.89
N ARG A 185 -58.91 -5.96 -5.59
CA ARG A 185 -59.68 -6.37 -6.77
C ARG A 185 -60.27 -7.78 -6.67
N GLY A 186 -60.03 -8.51 -5.58
CA GLY A 186 -60.54 -9.87 -5.40
C GLY A 186 -59.97 -10.87 -6.42
N ILE A 187 -58.77 -10.60 -6.93
CA ILE A 187 -58.11 -11.39 -7.99
C ILE A 187 -57.75 -12.78 -7.46
N SER A 188 -57.89 -13.81 -8.29
CA SER A 188 -57.47 -15.19 -7.97
C SER A 188 -56.13 -15.55 -8.61
N LEU A 189 -55.40 -16.52 -8.02
CA LEU A 189 -54.04 -16.89 -8.41
C LEU A 189 -53.90 -17.32 -9.88
N PHE A 190 -54.88 -18.08 -10.39
CA PHE A 190 -54.86 -18.62 -11.75
C PHE A 190 -55.65 -17.77 -12.75
N SER A 191 -56.02 -16.54 -12.37
CA SER A 191 -56.66 -15.61 -13.29
C SER A 191 -55.64 -14.91 -14.18
N SER A 192 -56.08 -14.46 -15.36
CA SER A 192 -55.27 -13.64 -16.26
C SER A 192 -54.76 -12.37 -15.56
N GLU A 193 -55.61 -11.74 -14.74
CA GLU A 193 -55.23 -10.55 -13.95
C GLU A 193 -54.20 -10.88 -12.87
N GLY A 194 -54.32 -12.04 -12.21
CA GLY A 194 -53.34 -12.53 -11.24
C GLY A 194 -51.97 -12.77 -11.87
N ASN A 195 -51.95 -13.44 -13.03
CA ASN A 195 -50.73 -13.68 -13.80
C ASN A 195 -50.07 -12.36 -14.24
N LEU A 196 -50.87 -11.36 -14.64
CA LEU A 196 -50.36 -10.05 -15.01
C LEU A 196 -49.70 -9.34 -13.81
N MET A 197 -50.30 -9.37 -12.62
CA MET A 197 -49.71 -8.77 -11.42
C MET A 197 -48.39 -9.43 -11.03
N ILE A 198 -48.31 -10.75 -11.14
CA ILE A 198 -47.07 -11.52 -10.91
C ILE A 198 -46.00 -11.10 -11.93
N PHE A 199 -46.35 -11.07 -13.23
CA PHE A 199 -45.43 -10.67 -14.29
C PHE A 199 -44.89 -9.25 -14.09
N LEU A 200 -45.76 -8.29 -13.77
CA LEU A 200 -45.36 -6.91 -13.47
C LEU A 200 -44.38 -6.84 -12.29
N GLY A 201 -44.58 -7.68 -11.28
CA GLY A 201 -43.66 -7.76 -10.14
C GLY A 201 -42.28 -8.27 -10.53
N ILE A 202 -42.20 -9.26 -11.41
CA ILE A 202 -40.94 -9.79 -11.93
C ILE A 202 -40.21 -8.71 -12.72
N VAL A 203 -40.91 -8.03 -13.64
CA VAL A 203 -40.35 -6.94 -14.45
C VAL A 203 -39.81 -5.81 -13.57
N ALA A 204 -40.57 -5.41 -12.54
CA ALA A 204 -40.14 -4.40 -11.59
C ALA A 204 -38.87 -4.82 -10.81
N ALA A 205 -38.81 -6.08 -10.35
CA ALA A 205 -37.65 -6.61 -9.64
C ALA A 205 -36.39 -6.64 -10.52
N ILE A 206 -36.51 -7.07 -11.79
CA ILE A 206 -35.40 -7.10 -12.75
C ILE A 206 -34.93 -5.67 -13.05
N GLY A 207 -35.85 -4.76 -13.35
CA GLY A 207 -35.51 -3.38 -13.67
C GLY A 207 -34.78 -2.67 -12.53
N GLU A 208 -35.24 -2.87 -11.29
CA GLU A 208 -34.56 -2.34 -10.11
C GLU A 208 -33.19 -2.99 -9.89
N GLY A 209 -33.08 -4.31 -10.08
CA GLY A 209 -31.81 -5.03 -10.02
C GLY A 209 -30.78 -4.44 -10.99
N MET A 210 -31.14 -4.29 -12.26
CA MET A 210 -30.26 -3.68 -13.27
C MET A 210 -29.82 -2.27 -12.89
N TYR A 211 -30.73 -1.44 -12.37
CA TYR A 211 -30.39 -0.10 -11.91
C TYR A 211 -29.40 -0.11 -10.73
N ARG A 212 -29.54 -1.07 -9.80
CA ARG A 212 -28.66 -1.19 -8.62
C ARG A 212 -27.26 -1.68 -8.96
N PHE A 213 -27.10 -2.41 -10.06
CA PHE A 213 -25.83 -2.91 -10.59
C PHE A 213 -25.27 -2.06 -11.75
N LYS A 214 -25.89 -0.91 -12.05
CA LYS A 214 -25.51 -0.08 -13.21
C LYS A 214 -24.02 0.30 -13.21
N ASP A 215 -23.44 0.57 -12.05
CA ASP A 215 -22.05 1.01 -11.96
C ASP A 215 -21.09 -0.13 -12.38
N GLU A 216 -21.41 -1.39 -12.03
CA GLU A 216 -20.64 -2.56 -12.44
C GLU A 216 -20.89 -2.98 -13.90
N LEU A 217 -22.08 -2.68 -14.43
CA LEU A 217 -22.44 -2.95 -15.83
C LEU A 217 -21.90 -1.91 -16.81
N ILE A 218 -21.65 -0.69 -16.34
CA ILE A 218 -21.26 0.47 -17.16
C ILE A 218 -19.77 0.81 -16.98
N SER A 219 -19.12 0.40 -15.88
CA SER A 219 -17.72 0.75 -15.63
C SER A 219 -16.76 0.03 -16.58
N SER A 220 -16.16 0.83 -17.47
CA SER A 220 -14.87 0.57 -18.10
C SER A 220 -13.86 1.58 -17.52
N ASP A 221 -12.88 1.08 -16.77
CA ASP A 221 -11.52 1.66 -16.65
C ASP A 221 -11.20 2.86 -15.71
N ASP A 222 -12.03 3.21 -14.71
CA ASP A 222 -11.73 4.37 -13.82
C ASP A 222 -11.11 4.03 -12.44
N GLY A 223 -10.85 2.76 -12.13
CA GLY A 223 -10.23 2.35 -10.84
C GLY A 223 -11.05 2.62 -9.57
N GLU A 224 -12.26 3.17 -9.68
CA GLU A 224 -13.20 3.39 -8.57
C GLU A 224 -14.00 2.10 -8.25
N GLN A 225 -14.18 1.77 -6.96
CA GLN A 225 -14.96 0.59 -6.56
C GLN A 225 -16.45 0.77 -6.90
N PRO A 226 -17.12 -0.27 -7.45
CA PRO A 226 -18.51 -0.20 -7.88
C PRO A 226 -19.47 0.06 -6.71
N ARG A 227 -20.46 0.94 -6.90
CA ARG A 227 -21.40 1.33 -5.85
C ARG A 227 -22.75 0.64 -6.02
N TYR A 228 -23.09 -0.22 -5.07
CA TYR A 228 -24.34 -0.96 -5.09
C TYR A 228 -25.52 -0.17 -4.51
N GLY A 229 -26.48 0.20 -5.35
CA GLY A 229 -27.66 0.98 -4.95
C GLY A 229 -28.59 0.31 -3.91
N ALA A 230 -29.42 1.11 -3.25
CA ALA A 230 -30.49 0.62 -2.36
C ALA A 230 -31.63 -0.02 -3.15
N ALA A 231 -32.36 -0.94 -2.51
CA ALA A 231 -33.66 -1.36 -2.99
C ALA A 231 -34.70 -0.25 -2.78
N PHE A 232 -35.81 -0.30 -3.53
CA PHE A 232 -36.88 0.70 -3.44
C PHE A 232 -37.39 0.88 -2.00
N TYR A 233 -37.66 -0.23 -1.31
CA TYR A 233 -38.10 -0.21 0.09
C TYR A 233 -36.96 0.05 1.09
N GLY A 234 -35.71 -0.21 0.71
CA GLY A 234 -34.55 -0.03 1.58
C GLY A 234 -34.04 1.42 1.62
N TRP A 235 -34.44 2.27 0.68
CA TRP A 235 -34.05 3.69 0.65
C TRP A 235 -34.53 4.44 1.89
N ILE A 236 -35.81 4.30 2.26
CA ILE A 236 -36.38 4.94 3.46
C ILE A 236 -35.74 4.39 4.73
N ALA A 237 -35.58 3.06 4.81
CA ALA A 237 -34.93 2.41 5.96
C ALA A 237 -33.48 2.89 6.15
N SER A 238 -32.76 3.18 5.06
CA SER A 238 -31.38 3.66 5.08
C SER A 238 -31.22 5.04 5.74
N LEU A 239 -32.22 5.92 5.63
CA LEU A 239 -32.17 7.26 6.24
C LEU A 239 -31.99 7.18 7.77
N PHE A 240 -32.55 6.15 8.40
CA PHE A 240 -32.45 5.91 9.84
C PHE A 240 -31.35 4.91 10.18
N ALA A 241 -31.19 3.86 9.36
CA ALA A 241 -30.23 2.80 9.65
C ALA A 241 -28.78 3.25 9.51
N THR A 242 -28.43 4.11 8.56
CA THR A 242 -27.04 4.59 8.38
C THR A 242 -26.51 5.42 9.55
N PRO A 243 -27.23 6.46 10.06
CA PRO A 243 -26.77 7.18 11.24
C PRO A 243 -26.79 6.31 12.50
N LEU A 244 -27.78 5.43 12.64
CA LEU A 244 -27.84 4.48 13.75
C LEU A 244 -26.64 3.52 13.76
N LEU A 245 -26.27 2.99 12.60
CA LEU A 245 -25.11 2.10 12.45
C LEU A 245 -23.80 2.82 12.83
N ALA A 246 -23.67 4.10 12.48
CA ALA A 246 -22.53 4.92 12.86
C ALA A 246 -22.45 5.13 14.37
N LEU A 247 -23.60 5.39 15.00
CA LEU A 247 -23.71 5.58 16.45
C LEU A 247 -23.39 4.29 17.22
N LEU A 248 -23.82 3.14 16.70
CA LEU A 248 -23.62 1.83 17.33
C LEU A 248 -22.26 1.19 17.03
N ARG A 249 -21.47 1.74 16.11
CA ARG A 249 -20.11 1.26 15.77
C ARG A 249 -19.27 0.84 16.98
N PRO A 250 -19.06 1.66 18.04
CA PRO A 250 -18.21 1.28 19.17
C PRO A 250 -18.73 0.06 19.95
N THR A 251 -20.05 -0.20 19.90
CA THR A 251 -20.65 -1.38 20.55
C THR A 251 -20.60 -2.62 19.67
N LEU A 252 -20.72 -2.45 18.35
CA LEU A 252 -20.84 -3.54 17.37
C LEU A 252 -19.49 -4.09 16.93
N VAL A 253 -18.42 -3.31 17.07
CA VAL A 253 -17.09 -3.65 16.56
C VAL A 253 -16.16 -3.98 17.73
N VAL A 254 -15.44 -5.09 17.61
CA VAL A 254 -14.17 -5.28 18.31
C VAL A 254 -13.14 -4.70 17.37
N GLU A 255 -12.72 -3.50 17.69
CA GLU A 255 -11.42 -3.06 17.21
C GLU A 255 -10.45 -3.88 18.03
N PRO A 256 -9.60 -4.71 17.40
CA PRO A 256 -8.60 -5.41 18.18
C PRO A 256 -7.86 -4.35 19.01
N ASN A 257 -7.46 -4.68 20.24
CA ASN A 257 -6.50 -3.88 21.00
C ASN A 257 -5.10 -4.04 20.37
N VAL A 258 -5.06 -3.96 19.05
CA VAL A 258 -3.93 -3.48 18.31
C VAL A 258 -3.95 -1.99 18.63
N PRO A 259 -2.93 -1.44 19.27
CA PRO A 259 -2.83 0.01 19.40
C PRO A 259 -3.12 0.56 18.02
N ARG A 260 -4.18 1.37 17.88
CA ARG A 260 -4.60 1.91 16.58
C ARG A 260 -3.39 2.63 15.99
N THR A 261 -2.61 1.91 15.20
CA THR A 261 -1.62 2.43 14.28
C THR A 261 -2.44 3.08 13.19
N THR A 262 -2.95 4.27 13.49
CA THR A 262 -3.22 5.22 12.43
C THR A 262 -1.87 5.50 11.78
N LEU A 263 -1.61 4.77 10.68
CA LEU A 263 -0.36 4.64 9.90
C LEU A 263 0.65 3.62 10.45
N PRO A 264 1.31 2.84 9.56
CA PRO A 264 2.52 2.11 9.93
C PRO A 264 3.57 3.12 10.44
N GLY A 265 4.07 2.94 11.67
CA GLY A 265 5.24 3.67 12.18
C GLY A 265 5.01 4.82 13.19
N ALA A 266 3.81 5.00 13.76
CA ALA A 266 3.60 5.99 14.83
C ALA A 266 3.64 5.34 16.23
N VAL A 267 4.63 5.70 17.06
CA VAL A 267 4.69 5.32 18.49
C VAL A 267 4.19 6.49 19.34
N LEU A 268 3.29 6.19 20.28
CA LEU A 268 2.86 7.12 21.32
C LEU A 268 3.83 7.02 22.50
N THR A 269 4.66 8.05 22.69
CA THR A 269 5.38 8.30 23.95
C THR A 269 4.95 9.68 24.46
N ASP A 270 4.45 9.73 25.69
CA ASP A 270 4.13 10.95 26.44
C ASP A 270 3.18 11.96 25.77
N GLY A 271 2.21 11.49 24.97
CA GLY A 271 1.11 12.32 24.48
C GLY A 271 1.44 13.21 23.28
N GLU A 272 2.60 13.06 22.66
CA GLU A 272 2.92 13.72 21.38
C GLU A 272 2.96 12.70 20.23
N ILE A 273 2.34 13.06 19.10
CA ILE A 273 2.22 12.20 17.90
C ILE A 273 3.55 12.22 17.14
N TYR A 274 4.30 11.12 17.17
CA TYR A 274 5.48 10.92 16.31
C TYR A 274 5.03 10.43 14.94
N ALA A 275 5.23 11.27 13.92
CA ALA A 275 4.94 10.95 12.53
C ALA A 275 6.22 11.18 11.71
N ASP A 276 6.85 10.08 11.31
CA ASP A 276 7.70 10.08 10.12
C ASP A 276 7.24 8.90 9.26
N ASP A 277 6.29 9.17 8.37
CA ASP A 277 5.71 8.22 7.41
C ASP A 277 6.85 7.62 6.58
N VAL A 278 7.01 6.29 6.57
CA VAL A 278 8.07 5.58 5.81
C VAL A 278 8.12 6.04 4.35
N ARG A 279 6.95 6.33 3.75
CA ARG A 279 6.89 6.89 2.40
C ARG A 279 7.43 8.32 2.31
N GLU A 280 7.21 9.16 3.32
CA GLU A 280 7.87 10.46 3.42
C GLU A 280 9.38 10.33 3.62
N ARG A 281 9.85 9.34 4.38
CA ARG A 281 11.28 9.03 4.47
C ARG A 281 11.84 8.69 3.10
N TYR A 282 11.22 7.78 2.35
CA TYR A 282 11.64 7.42 1.00
C TYR A 282 11.55 8.58 -0.01
N ARG A 283 10.55 9.47 0.10
CA ARG A 283 10.49 10.71 -0.69
C ARG A 283 11.70 11.61 -0.46
N ARG A 284 12.22 11.69 0.77
CA ARG A 284 13.42 12.51 1.09
C ARG A 284 14.70 11.99 0.45
N TYR A 285 14.74 10.70 0.13
CA TYR A 285 15.85 10.04 -0.55
C TYR A 285 15.60 9.81 -2.05
N GLY A 286 14.47 10.29 -2.59
CA GLY A 286 14.14 10.13 -4.01
C GLY A 286 13.72 8.71 -4.41
N MET A 287 13.49 7.81 -3.44
CA MET A 287 13.21 6.39 -3.67
C MET A 287 11.75 6.11 -4.05
N VAL A 288 10.87 7.10 -3.93
CA VAL A 288 9.50 7.01 -4.42
C VAL A 288 9.46 7.53 -5.85
N ASN A 289 9.82 6.65 -6.77
CA ASN A 289 9.80 6.92 -8.20
C ASN A 289 9.14 5.77 -8.98
N ARG A 290 8.67 6.07 -10.18
CA ARG A 290 8.04 5.10 -11.09
C ARG A 290 8.43 5.42 -12.52
N ILE A 291 8.78 4.38 -13.28
CA ILE A 291 8.98 4.47 -14.72
C ILE A 291 7.86 3.67 -15.38
N THR A 292 7.15 4.28 -16.33
CA THR A 292 6.10 3.64 -17.11
C THR A 292 6.45 3.77 -18.58
N GLU A 293 6.45 2.64 -19.28
CA GLU A 293 6.70 2.58 -20.71
C GLU A 293 5.39 2.64 -21.47
N SER A 294 5.31 3.54 -22.45
CA SER A 294 4.24 3.60 -23.45
C SER A 294 4.79 3.30 -24.84
N ALA A 295 3.92 3.19 -25.84
CA ALA A 295 4.34 2.91 -27.22
C ALA A 295 5.35 3.96 -27.74
N ASP A 296 5.07 5.24 -27.48
CA ASP A 296 5.80 6.36 -28.10
C ASP A 296 6.71 7.14 -27.12
N TYR A 297 6.61 6.89 -25.81
CA TYR A 297 7.37 7.63 -24.80
C TYR A 297 7.60 6.82 -23.51
N TYR A 298 8.55 7.27 -22.69
CA TYR A 298 8.70 6.88 -21.29
C TYR A 298 8.19 7.98 -20.38
N ARG A 299 7.45 7.60 -19.34
CA ARG A 299 7.01 8.49 -18.27
C ARG A 299 7.75 8.15 -17.00
N VAL A 300 8.48 9.11 -16.46
CA VAL A 300 9.16 9.01 -15.18
C VAL A 300 8.44 9.92 -14.19
N GLU A 301 8.04 9.38 -13.06
CA GLU A 301 7.39 10.12 -11.97
C GLU A 301 8.23 10.00 -10.72
N ILE A 302 8.59 11.13 -10.12
CA ILE A 302 9.38 11.20 -8.88
C ILE A 302 8.59 12.00 -7.86
N GLU A 303 8.28 11.39 -6.71
CA GLU A 303 7.58 12.07 -5.62
C GLU A 303 8.56 12.75 -4.66
N PHE A 304 8.30 14.03 -4.40
CA PHE A 304 9.10 14.87 -3.50
C PHE A 304 8.48 14.88 -2.09
N PRO A 305 9.28 15.16 -1.06
CA PRO A 305 8.79 15.25 0.32
C PRO A 305 7.66 16.26 0.48
N ARG A 306 6.62 15.89 1.24
CA ARG A 306 5.45 16.75 1.48
C ARG A 306 5.44 17.31 2.91
N TRP A 307 6.00 16.56 3.86
CA TRP A 307 5.91 16.86 5.29
C TRP A 307 7.29 16.87 5.96
N VAL A 308 7.48 17.78 6.91
CA VAL A 308 8.70 17.88 7.71
C VAL A 308 8.67 16.78 8.78
N PRO A 309 9.71 15.93 8.87
CA PRO A 309 9.75 14.83 9.83
C PRO A 309 9.68 15.34 11.27
N ASN A 310 8.89 14.69 12.10
CA ASN A 310 8.79 15.05 13.52
C ASN A 310 10.07 14.63 14.27
N SER A 311 11.06 15.52 14.29
CA SER A 311 12.40 15.29 14.83
C SER A 311 12.76 16.31 15.91
N ALA A 312 13.76 16.00 16.73
CA ALA A 312 14.32 16.97 17.68
C ALA A 312 14.75 18.27 16.97
N ALA A 313 15.37 18.14 15.79
CA ALA A 313 15.75 19.25 14.94
C ALA A 313 14.55 20.11 14.48
N LYS A 314 13.40 19.50 14.17
CA LYS A 314 12.15 20.22 13.88
C LYS A 314 11.71 21.08 15.07
N LYS A 315 11.73 20.52 16.28
CA LYS A 315 11.31 21.22 17.52
C LYS A 315 12.29 22.32 17.90
N GLU A 316 13.59 22.02 17.89
CA GLU A 316 14.67 22.94 18.24
C GLU A 316 14.71 24.17 17.32
N HIS A 317 14.60 23.95 16.01
CA HIS A 317 14.66 25.03 15.02
C HIS A 317 13.29 25.55 14.59
N GLN A 318 12.20 25.12 15.24
CA GLN A 318 10.83 25.56 14.98
C GLN A 318 10.45 25.49 13.49
N LEU A 319 10.80 24.38 12.84
CA LEU A 319 10.56 24.18 11.41
C LEU A 319 9.05 24.03 11.12
N PRO A 320 8.59 24.47 9.92
CA PRO A 320 7.17 24.35 9.54
C PRO A 320 6.73 22.89 9.41
N ASP A 321 5.43 22.62 9.28
CA ASP A 321 4.94 21.26 9.08
C ASP A 321 5.11 20.75 7.64
N ARG A 322 5.07 21.66 6.67
CA ARG A 322 5.16 21.33 5.24
C ARG A 322 6.58 21.50 4.73
N MET A 323 7.04 20.52 3.93
CA MET A 323 8.33 20.65 3.24
C MET A 323 8.23 21.71 2.14
N PRO A 324 9.25 22.57 2.00
CA PRO A 324 9.33 23.52 0.90
C PRO A 324 9.55 22.79 -0.43
N ASP A 325 9.42 23.51 -1.53
CA ASP A 325 9.78 22.98 -2.85
C ASP A 325 11.30 22.88 -2.96
N TYR A 326 11.77 21.77 -3.55
CA TYR A 326 13.19 21.56 -3.79
C TYR A 326 13.56 22.22 -5.13
N ALA A 327 14.77 22.77 -5.20
CA ALA A 327 15.39 23.04 -6.49
C ALA A 327 15.74 21.70 -7.15
N TYR A 328 15.62 21.61 -8.47
CA TYR A 328 15.98 20.40 -9.19
C TYR A 328 16.56 20.71 -10.57
N GLU A 329 17.45 19.84 -11.02
CA GLU A 329 18.05 19.84 -12.35
C GLU A 329 17.88 18.46 -12.98
N ILE A 330 17.58 18.45 -14.27
CA ILE A 330 17.39 17.23 -15.05
C ILE A 330 18.44 17.22 -16.15
N HIS A 331 19.26 16.18 -16.17
CA HIS A 331 20.30 15.96 -17.15
C HIS A 331 20.04 14.65 -17.87
N LEU A 332 20.04 14.69 -19.20
CA LEU A 332 19.97 13.49 -20.03
C LEU A 332 21.33 13.31 -20.69
N SER A 333 22.05 12.26 -20.33
CA SER A 333 23.40 11.99 -20.81
C SER A 333 23.46 10.65 -21.52
N ALA A 334 24.19 10.61 -22.63
CA ALA A 334 24.62 9.35 -23.21
C ALA A 334 25.59 8.64 -22.24
N PRO A 335 25.53 7.30 -22.16
CA PRO A 335 26.40 6.54 -21.27
C PRO A 335 27.86 6.71 -21.71
N TYR A 336 28.70 7.20 -20.81
CA TYR A 336 30.13 7.38 -21.08
C TYR A 336 30.86 6.05 -20.83
N PHE A 337 30.95 5.20 -21.85
CA PHE A 337 31.81 4.03 -21.85
C PHE A 337 33.00 4.27 -22.79
N PRO A 338 34.20 4.61 -22.26
CA PRO A 338 35.34 5.00 -23.10
C PRO A 338 35.90 3.87 -23.98
N ASN A 339 35.49 2.61 -23.80
CA ASN A 339 36.04 1.44 -24.50
C ASN A 339 35.00 0.37 -24.91
N GLU A 340 33.69 0.66 -24.85
CA GLU A 340 32.63 -0.30 -25.24
C GLU A 340 31.75 0.30 -26.35
N GLU A 341 31.13 -0.57 -27.16
CA GLU A 341 30.12 -0.16 -28.14
C GLU A 341 29.07 0.73 -27.46
N PRO A 342 28.58 1.79 -28.12
CA PRO A 342 27.67 2.75 -27.49
C PRO A 342 26.48 2.00 -26.89
N ALA A 343 26.40 1.99 -25.56
CA ALA A 343 25.33 1.30 -24.86
C ALA A 343 23.98 1.85 -25.33
N ALA A 344 23.03 0.95 -25.55
CA ALA A 344 21.71 1.24 -26.12
C ALA A 344 20.77 2.01 -25.17
N GLU A 345 21.27 2.55 -24.07
CA GLU A 345 20.49 3.14 -22.98
C GLU A 345 21.03 4.52 -22.62
N SER A 346 20.15 5.51 -22.51
CA SER A 346 20.50 6.85 -22.02
C SER A 346 20.31 6.93 -20.51
N ILE A 347 21.11 7.76 -19.84
CA ILE A 347 21.02 7.94 -18.40
C ILE A 347 20.27 9.25 -18.12
N LEU A 348 19.11 9.14 -17.48
CA LEU A 348 18.38 10.29 -16.93
C LEU A 348 18.85 10.52 -15.50
N THR A 349 19.46 11.68 -15.25
CA THR A 349 19.89 12.11 -13.92
C THR A 349 19.00 13.25 -13.44
N VAL A 350 18.37 13.08 -12.28
CA VAL A 350 17.61 14.14 -11.60
C VAL A 350 18.29 14.46 -10.29
N GLN A 351 18.91 15.64 -10.22
CA GLN A 351 19.55 16.15 -9.01
C GLN A 351 18.61 17.13 -8.32
N THR A 352 18.49 17.03 -7.00
CA THR A 352 17.64 17.93 -6.22
C THR A 352 18.43 18.55 -5.08
N GLN A 353 18.01 19.74 -4.64
CA GLN A 353 18.62 20.46 -3.53
C GLN A 353 17.56 21.22 -2.72
N LEU A 354 17.69 21.14 -1.39
CA LEU A 354 16.83 21.87 -0.46
C LEU A 354 17.42 23.25 -0.15
N ASP A 355 16.99 24.26 -0.91
CA ASP A 355 17.48 25.65 -0.84
C ASP A 355 16.56 26.59 -0.05
N ASP A 356 16.13 26.17 1.14
CA ASP A 356 15.33 27.02 2.03
C ASP A 356 16.15 27.48 3.25
N PRO A 357 16.33 28.81 3.48
CA PRO A 357 17.11 29.33 4.60
C PRO A 357 16.67 28.84 5.98
N ARG A 358 15.39 28.47 6.15
CA ARG A 358 14.86 27.94 7.41
C ARG A 358 15.43 26.57 7.75
N PHE A 359 15.80 25.79 6.73
CA PHE A 359 16.32 24.43 6.86
C PHE A 359 17.85 24.37 6.88
N ALA A 360 18.54 25.47 6.57
CA ALA A 360 20.01 25.55 6.59
C ALA A 360 20.69 25.05 7.89
N PRO A 361 20.10 25.19 9.10
CA PRO A 361 20.71 24.64 10.31
C PRO A 361 20.68 23.12 10.44
N VAL A 362 19.77 22.43 9.74
CA VAL A 362 19.48 20.98 9.94
C VAL A 362 19.88 20.13 8.74
N VAL A 363 19.89 20.73 7.56
CA VAL A 363 20.16 20.07 6.28
C VAL A 363 21.60 19.59 6.19
N GLY A 364 21.77 18.30 5.84
CA GLY A 364 23.06 17.62 5.75
C GLY A 364 23.70 17.28 7.10
N ARG A 365 23.07 17.64 8.22
CA ARG A 365 23.58 17.39 9.58
C ARG A 365 22.85 16.27 10.30
N THR A 366 21.71 15.85 9.77
CA THR A 366 20.89 14.75 10.30
C THR A 366 20.35 13.91 9.15
N SER A 367 20.18 12.61 9.36
CA SER A 367 19.59 11.69 8.35
C SER A 367 18.12 12.03 8.04
N SER A 368 17.43 12.76 8.92
CA SER A 368 16.07 13.24 8.65
C SER A 368 16.02 14.37 7.62
N PHE A 369 17.12 15.10 7.41
CA PHE A 369 17.20 16.25 6.51
C PHE A 369 18.40 16.15 5.57
N PRO A 370 18.33 15.33 4.50
CA PRO A 370 19.38 15.31 3.49
C PRO A 370 19.45 16.65 2.73
N ASN A 371 20.63 16.96 2.17
CA ASN A 371 20.85 18.14 1.30
C ASN A 371 19.95 18.13 0.05
N GLY A 372 19.52 16.94 -0.35
CA GLY A 372 18.79 16.63 -1.55
C GLY A 372 18.98 15.15 -1.86
N PHE A 373 18.42 14.71 -2.97
CA PHE A 373 18.61 13.37 -3.50
C PHE A 373 18.95 13.43 -4.98
N THR A 374 19.63 12.40 -5.48
CA THR A 374 19.95 12.23 -6.88
C THR A 374 19.37 10.90 -7.37
N ASN A 375 18.53 10.96 -8.39
CA ASN A 375 18.05 9.78 -9.09
C ASN A 375 18.87 9.59 -10.36
N ILE A 376 19.38 8.37 -10.57
CA ILE A 376 20.07 7.95 -11.79
C ILE A 376 19.24 6.82 -12.37
N LEU A 377 18.54 7.09 -13.46
CA LEU A 377 17.56 6.19 -14.05
C LEU A 377 18.01 5.79 -15.46
N PRO A 378 18.28 4.50 -15.72
CA PRO A 378 18.57 4.03 -17.06
C PRO A 378 17.28 4.05 -17.89
N ILE A 379 17.34 4.66 -19.07
CA ILE A 379 16.24 4.77 -20.02
C ILE A 379 16.63 4.04 -21.30
N PRO A 380 15.87 3.01 -21.73
CA PRO A 380 16.19 2.31 -22.96
C PRO A 380 16.05 3.21 -24.19
N GLY A 381 17.04 3.15 -25.08
CA GLY A 381 17.12 3.97 -26.29
C GLY A 381 17.85 5.30 -26.10
N GLN A 382 17.74 6.15 -27.12
CA GLN A 382 18.36 7.47 -27.16
C GLN A 382 17.30 8.56 -27.36
N PRO A 383 16.50 8.87 -26.32
CA PRO A 383 15.63 10.04 -26.36
C PRO A 383 16.47 11.30 -26.64
N GLU A 384 16.07 12.08 -27.63
CA GLU A 384 16.77 13.33 -27.99
C GLU A 384 16.35 14.51 -27.12
N ASP A 385 15.17 14.43 -26.50
CA ASP A 385 14.53 15.53 -25.78
C ASP A 385 13.58 15.00 -24.68
N PHE A 386 13.28 15.84 -23.70
CA PHE A 386 12.35 15.54 -22.62
C PHE A 386 11.45 16.72 -22.27
N HIS A 387 10.25 16.41 -21.79
CA HIS A 387 9.32 17.39 -21.27
C HIS A 387 9.07 17.12 -19.78
N ALA A 388 9.21 18.14 -18.92
CA ALA A 388 9.04 17.99 -17.48
C ALA A 388 7.96 18.92 -16.92
N THR A 389 7.14 18.39 -16.00
CA THR A 389 6.12 19.13 -15.25
C THR A 389 6.24 18.82 -13.77
N TYR A 390 6.14 19.85 -12.91
CA TYR A 390 6.11 19.67 -11.46
C TYR A 390 4.78 20.18 -10.89
N ARG A 391 4.01 19.28 -10.26
CA ARG A 391 2.73 19.63 -9.62
C ARG A 391 2.50 18.78 -8.38
N ASP A 392 1.98 19.39 -7.32
CA ASP A 392 1.59 18.68 -6.08
C ASP A 392 2.67 17.74 -5.52
N LYS A 393 3.92 18.21 -5.55
CA LYS A 393 5.12 17.48 -5.11
C LYS A 393 5.42 16.23 -5.95
N VAL A 394 4.99 16.19 -7.21
CA VAL A 394 5.32 15.13 -8.17
C VAL A 394 5.99 15.76 -9.37
N LEU A 395 7.21 15.31 -9.68
CA LEU A 395 7.94 15.64 -10.89
C LEU A 395 7.65 14.55 -11.93
N THR A 396 6.98 14.92 -13.01
CA THR A 396 6.71 14.05 -14.15
C THR A 396 7.61 14.44 -15.31
N ILE A 397 8.40 13.50 -15.82
CA ILE A 397 9.30 13.67 -16.96
C ILE A 397 8.84 12.72 -18.06
N ILE A 398 8.59 13.25 -19.25
CA ILE A 398 8.20 12.50 -20.43
C ILE A 398 9.37 12.54 -21.41
N LEU A 399 9.85 11.36 -21.79
CA LEU A 399 10.96 11.16 -22.73
C LEU A 399 10.40 10.53 -24.00
N SER A 400 10.52 11.23 -25.12
CA SER A 400 10.05 10.69 -26.40
C SER A 400 10.96 9.57 -26.88
N LYS A 401 10.38 8.44 -27.32
CA LYS A 401 11.15 7.34 -27.95
C LYS A 401 11.56 7.67 -29.38
N THR A 402 10.76 8.48 -30.09
CA THR A 402 11.01 8.89 -31.48
C THR A 402 10.61 10.35 -31.70
N GLY A 403 11.54 11.17 -32.21
CA GLY A 403 11.29 12.60 -32.48
C GLY A 403 11.13 13.45 -31.20
N LYS A 404 10.78 14.74 -31.38
CA LYS A 404 10.68 15.73 -30.29
C LYS A 404 9.40 15.59 -29.47
N CYS A 405 9.46 15.90 -28.17
CA CYS A 405 8.29 15.83 -27.28
C CYS A 405 7.12 16.76 -27.70
N GLU A 406 7.40 17.85 -28.44
CA GLU A 406 6.38 18.78 -28.97
C GLU A 406 5.35 18.10 -29.89
N SER A 407 5.70 17.00 -30.56
CA SER A 407 4.79 16.27 -31.45
C SER A 407 3.74 15.42 -30.71
N LEU A 408 3.91 15.24 -29.39
CA LEU A 408 3.02 14.41 -28.54
C LEU A 408 1.79 15.17 -28.03
N GLY A 409 1.63 16.46 -28.37
CA GLY A 409 0.46 17.25 -27.99
C GLY A 409 0.31 17.50 -26.48
N LEU A 410 1.42 17.46 -25.74
CA LEU A 410 1.47 17.68 -24.29
C LEU A 410 1.25 19.17 -23.96
N GLU A 411 0.60 19.46 -22.84
CA GLU A 411 0.40 20.84 -22.36
C GLU A 411 1.74 21.59 -22.19
N PRO A 412 1.76 22.93 -22.37
CA PRO A 412 3.01 23.69 -22.35
C PRO A 412 3.75 23.60 -21.01
N THR A 413 5.08 23.61 -21.09
CA THR A 413 6.01 23.45 -19.97
C THR A 413 5.77 24.49 -18.90
N VAL A 414 5.33 24.07 -17.71
CA VAL A 414 5.25 24.96 -16.55
C VAL A 414 6.62 24.99 -15.88
N HIS A 415 7.49 25.88 -16.34
CA HIS A 415 8.78 26.15 -15.68
C HIS A 415 8.53 26.84 -14.33
N TYR A 416 8.56 26.08 -13.24
CA TYR A 416 8.93 26.60 -11.92
C TYR A 416 10.32 26.08 -11.53
N ALA A 417 11.30 26.25 -12.42
CA ALA A 417 12.71 26.02 -12.09
C ALA A 417 13.40 27.38 -11.98
N LYS A 418 13.89 27.71 -10.79
CA LYS A 418 14.82 28.82 -10.60
C LYS A 418 16.16 28.36 -11.17
N LEU A 419 16.35 28.54 -12.48
CA LEU A 419 17.65 28.39 -13.13
C LEU A 419 18.63 29.33 -12.44
N LYS A 420 19.58 28.78 -11.68
CA LYS A 420 20.88 29.44 -11.49
C LYS A 420 21.77 28.90 -12.58
N GLY A 421 22.02 29.74 -13.59
CA GLY A 421 23.15 29.57 -14.50
C GLY A 421 24.46 29.95 -13.85
#